data_AF-A0A174BGD8-F1
#
_entry.id   AF-A0A174BGD8-F1
#
_cell.length_a   1.000
_cell.length_b   1.000
_cell.length_c   1.000
_cell.angle_alpha   90.00
_cell.angle_beta   90.00
_cell.angle_gamma   90.00
#
_symmetry.space_group_name_H-M   'P 1'
#
loop_
_entity.id
_entity.type
_entity.pdbx_description
1 polymer ?
#
loop_
_entity_poly.entity_id
_entity_poly.type
_entity_poly.pdbx_seq_one_letter_code
_entity_poly.pdbx_strand_id
1 'polypeptide(L)'
;MLDIDVANERILKEYIDGPTIYDLVKKDAMKDLYLVQMREMAKVVYEAGLNIDYFPTNFIVQDEKIFYIDYECNNYMDEWNFENWGIKYWSKTTEFIDYMEQH
;
A
#
# COMPACT_ATOMS: atom_id res chain seq x y z
N MET A 1 -14.66 -4.68 8.37
CA MET A 1 -14.87 -5.91 7.55
C MET A 1 -16.30 -6.35 7.77
N LEU A 2 -17.06 -6.55 6.69
CA LEU A 2 -18.51 -6.73 6.75
C LEU A 2 -18.92 -8.20 6.61
N ASP A 3 -18.30 -8.94 5.70
CA ASP A 3 -18.58 -10.36 5.50
C ASP A 3 -17.39 -11.10 4.85
N ILE A 4 -17.31 -12.41 5.06
CA ILE A 4 -16.31 -13.29 4.46
C ILE A 4 -17.01 -14.56 3.96
N ASP A 5 -16.87 -14.82 2.67
CA ASP A 5 -17.30 -16.06 2.05
C ASP A 5 -16.06 -16.85 1.61
N VAL A 6 -15.59 -17.71 2.50
CA VAL A 6 -14.38 -18.53 2.27
C VAL A 6 -14.60 -19.53 1.14
N ALA A 7 -15.82 -20.05 0.97
CA ALA A 7 -16.10 -21.07 -0.04
C ALA A 7 -15.99 -20.52 -1.46
N ASN A 8 -16.27 -19.23 -1.63
CA ASN A 8 -16.19 -18.53 -2.92
C ASN A 8 -15.01 -17.54 -2.99
N GLU A 9 -14.11 -17.53 -2.00
CA GLU A 9 -12.94 -16.63 -1.91
C GLU A 9 -13.31 -15.14 -2.03
N ARG A 10 -14.33 -14.69 -1.27
CA ARG A 10 -14.84 -13.31 -1.32
C ARG A 10 -14.81 -12.63 0.04
N ILE A 11 -14.49 -11.34 0.01
CA ILE A 11 -14.53 -10.46 1.18
C ILE A 11 -15.43 -9.27 0.86
N LEU A 12 -16.41 -8.99 1.74
CA LEU A 12 -17.16 -7.75 1.74
C LEU A 12 -16.58 -6.79 2.78
N LYS A 13 -16.26 -5.57 2.35
CA LYS A 13 -15.61 -4.55 3.18
C LYS A 13 -16.28 -3.19 2.96
N GLU A 14 -16.09 -2.32 3.95
CA GLU A 14 -16.51 -0.93 3.84
C GLU A 14 -15.71 -0.25 2.73
N TYR A 15 -16.39 0.58 1.95
CA TYR A 15 -15.72 1.42 0.99
C TYR A 15 -15.05 2.59 1.71
N ILE A 16 -13.76 2.78 1.45
CA ILE A 16 -12.99 3.91 1.98
C ILE A 16 -12.85 4.91 0.83
N ASP A 17 -13.48 6.07 0.98
CA ASP A 17 -13.37 7.17 0.02
C ASP A 17 -12.04 7.92 0.20
N GLY A 18 -11.41 8.29 -0.92
CA GLY A 18 -10.14 9.02 -0.93
C GLY A 18 -9.23 8.64 -2.09
N PRO A 19 -8.20 9.46 -2.39
CA PRO A 19 -7.20 9.14 -3.40
C PRO A 19 -6.31 7.97 -2.93
N THR A 20 -5.79 7.21 -3.89
CA THR A 20 -4.72 6.25 -3.60
C THR A 20 -3.38 6.97 -3.40
N ILE A 21 -2.39 6.32 -2.77
CA ILE A 21 -1.01 6.83 -2.76
C ILE A 21 -0.49 6.99 -4.20
N TYR A 22 -0.88 6.10 -5.12
CA TYR A 22 -0.56 6.22 -6.55
C TYR A 22 -1.03 7.56 -7.12
N ASP A 23 -2.30 7.92 -6.89
CA ASP A 23 -2.89 9.18 -7.35
C ASP A 23 -2.16 10.40 -6.79
N LEU A 24 -1.72 10.32 -5.53
CA LEU A 24 -1.00 11.39 -4.86
C LEU A 24 0.41 11.56 -5.41
N VAL A 25 1.14 10.47 -5.65
CA VAL A 25 2.46 10.53 -6.30
C VAL A 25 2.33 11.14 -7.70
N LYS A 26 1.37 10.68 -8.49
CA LYS A 26 1.10 11.18 -9.84
C LYS A 26 0.80 12.68 -9.85
N LYS A 27 0.01 13.17 -8.89
CA LYS A 27 -0.40 14.58 -8.76
C LYS A 27 0.60 15.47 -8.03
N ASP A 28 1.77 14.95 -7.64
CA ASP A 28 2.75 15.69 -6.83
C ASP A 28 2.19 16.16 -5.47
N ALA A 29 1.28 15.37 -4.90
CA ALA A 29 0.52 15.69 -3.69
C ALA A 29 0.85 14.76 -2.50
N MET A 30 1.95 14.00 -2.60
CA MET A 30 2.43 13.16 -1.51
C MET A 30 2.89 13.98 -0.31
N LYS A 31 2.66 13.44 0.90
CA LYS A 31 3.10 14.01 2.16
C LYS A 31 4.04 13.05 2.87
N ASP A 32 5.06 13.59 3.53
CA ASP A 32 5.99 12.81 4.35
C ASP A 32 5.28 12.02 5.46
N LEU A 33 4.15 12.55 5.96
CA LEU A 33 3.29 11.87 6.93
C LEU A 33 2.89 10.46 6.48
N TYR A 34 2.60 10.25 5.19
CA TYR A 34 2.16 8.94 4.68
C TYR A 34 3.31 7.94 4.65
N LEU A 35 4.54 8.40 4.41
CA LEU A 35 5.73 7.56 4.50
C LEU A 35 6.02 7.15 5.94
N VAL A 36 5.79 8.05 6.91
CA VAL A 36 5.93 7.74 8.34
C VAL A 36 4.92 6.64 8.73
N GLN A 37 3.64 6.82 8.39
CA GLN A 37 2.61 5.82 8.67
C GLN A 37 2.90 4.47 8.00
N MET A 38 3.41 4.48 6.76
CA MET A 38 3.76 3.26 6.05
C MET A 38 4.89 2.51 6.77
N ARG A 39 5.92 3.21 7.22
CA ARG A 39 7.02 2.58 7.99
C ARG A 39 6.58 2.04 9.33
N GLU A 40 5.67 2.74 10.03
CA GLU A 40 5.08 2.26 11.27
C GLU A 40 4.26 0.98 11.05
N MET A 41 3.40 0.96 10.02
CA MET A 41 2.64 -0.23 9.65
C MET A 41 3.56 -1.39 9.21
N ALA A 42 4.56 -1.11 8.37
CA ALA A 42 5.50 -2.10 7.89
C ALA A 42 6.26 -2.75 9.06
N LYS A 43 6.70 -1.96 10.05
CA LYS A 43 7.34 -2.49 11.27
C LYS A 43 6.45 -3.50 12.00
N VAL A 44 5.16 -3.20 12.18
CA VAL A 44 4.20 -4.12 12.81
C VAL A 44 4.07 -5.42 12.01
N VAL A 45 4.00 -5.30 10.68
CA VAL A 45 3.88 -6.44 9.76
C VAL A 45 5.16 -7.31 9.78
N TYR A 46 6.34 -6.70 9.81
CA TYR A 46 7.62 -7.40 9.91
C TYR A 46 7.79 -8.15 11.22
N GLU A 47 7.39 -7.54 12.35
CA GLU A 47 7.42 -8.17 13.67
C GLU A 47 6.51 -9.40 13.74
N ALA A 48 5.46 -9.45 12.91
CA ALA A 48 4.61 -10.62 12.73
C ALA A 48 5.18 -11.68 11.76
N GLY A 49 6.35 -11.44 11.17
CA GLY A 49 6.97 -12.33 10.19
C GLY A 49 6.29 -12.32 8.82
N LEU A 50 5.60 -11.22 8.48
CA LEU A 50 4.82 -11.08 7.25
C LEU A 50 5.38 -9.98 6.34
N ASN A 51 4.96 -10.02 5.08
CA ASN A 51 5.00 -8.93 4.11
C ASN A 51 3.59 -8.67 3.58
N ILE A 52 3.33 -7.45 3.15
CA ILE A 52 2.11 -7.04 2.42
C ILE A 52 2.52 -6.43 1.08
N ASP A 53 1.59 -6.30 0.14
CA ASP A 53 1.89 -5.63 -1.13
C ASP A 53 1.95 -4.10 -0.93
N TYR A 54 3.17 -3.57 -1.00
CA TYR A 54 3.47 -2.15 -0.83
C TYR A 54 3.17 -1.30 -2.07
N PHE A 55 2.56 -1.84 -3.11
CA PHE A 55 2.25 -1.07 -4.30
C PHE A 55 1.25 0.06 -4.00
N PRO A 56 1.46 1.30 -4.51
CA PRO A 56 0.72 2.49 -4.05
C PRO A 56 -0.80 2.47 -4.26
N THR A 57 -1.33 1.68 -5.18
CA THR A 57 -2.78 1.56 -5.41
C THR A 57 -3.50 0.85 -4.26
N ASN A 58 -2.76 0.05 -3.47
CA ASN A 58 -3.30 -0.73 -2.37
C ASN A 58 -3.50 0.10 -1.09
N PHE A 59 -3.21 1.40 -1.15
CA PHE A 59 -3.28 2.32 -0.03
C PHE A 59 -4.15 3.52 -0.38
N ILE A 60 -5.24 3.70 0.37
CA ILE A 60 -6.13 4.86 0.26
C ILE A 60 -5.82 5.85 1.37
N VAL A 61 -5.85 7.15 1.06
CA VAL A 61 -5.76 8.21 2.05
C VAL A 61 -7.13 8.79 2.36
N GLN A 62 -7.53 8.73 3.63
CA GLN A 62 -8.73 9.39 4.14
C GLN A 62 -8.39 10.08 5.46
N ASP A 63 -8.78 11.35 5.60
CA ASP A 63 -8.51 12.16 6.80
C ASP A 63 -7.05 12.09 7.29
N GLU A 64 -6.11 12.26 6.35
CA GLU A 64 -4.65 12.19 6.57
C GLU A 64 -4.13 10.83 7.06
N LYS A 65 -4.93 9.75 6.97
CA LYS A 65 -4.54 8.39 7.34
C LYS A 65 -4.49 7.47 6.14
N ILE A 66 -3.47 6.61 6.09
CA ILE A 66 -3.36 5.56 5.08
C ILE A 66 -4.12 4.31 5.52
N PHE A 67 -4.80 3.67 4.57
CA PHE A 67 -5.51 2.41 4.78
C PHE A 67 -5.05 1.39 3.74
N TYR A 68 -4.50 0.26 4.19
CA TYR A 68 -4.21 -0.88 3.32
C TYR A 68 -5.51 -1.62 3.00
N ILE A 69 -5.83 -1.77 1.72
CA ILE A 69 -7.12 -2.31 1.26
C ILE A 69 -7.03 -3.65 0.55
N ASP A 70 -5.84 -4.16 0.29
CA ASP A 70 -5.65 -5.35 -0.54
C ASP A 70 -5.69 -6.67 0.29
N TYR A 71 -5.42 -6.59 1.61
CA TYR A 71 -5.51 -7.72 2.56
C TYR A 71 -4.67 -8.97 2.19
N GLU A 72 -3.75 -8.85 1.25
CA GLU A 72 -2.80 -9.90 0.92
C GLU A 72 -1.62 -9.88 1.90
N CYS A 73 -1.29 -11.05 2.44
CA CYS A 73 -0.15 -11.23 3.32
C CYS A 73 0.68 -12.42 2.83
N ASN A 74 2.00 -12.24 2.78
CA ASN A 74 2.97 -13.27 2.43
C ASN A 74 3.98 -13.43 3.57
N ASN A 75 4.79 -14.49 3.52
CA ASN A 75 5.91 -14.63 4.46
C ASN A 75 6.91 -13.49 4.26
N TYR A 76 7.49 -12.99 5.37
CA TYR A 76 8.48 -11.92 5.30
C TYR A 76 9.71 -12.33 4.46
N MET A 77 10.11 -11.41 3.59
CA MET A 77 11.34 -11.47 2.81
C MET A 77 11.89 -10.05 2.67
N ASP A 78 13.17 -9.85 2.98
CA ASP A 78 13.81 -8.53 2.92
C ASP A 78 13.67 -7.89 1.53
N GLU A 79 13.82 -8.67 0.45
CA GLU A 79 13.73 -8.17 -0.93
C GLU A 79 12.40 -7.48 -1.25
N TRP A 80 11.30 -7.97 -0.68
CA TRP A 80 9.94 -7.49 -0.93
C TRP A 80 9.42 -6.52 0.14
N ASN A 81 10.28 -6.12 1.07
CA ASN A 81 9.90 -5.18 2.11
C ASN A 81 9.73 -3.76 1.55
N PHE A 82 9.17 -2.86 2.36
CA PHE A 82 8.92 -1.48 1.96
C PHE A 82 10.20 -0.75 1.54
N GLU A 83 11.32 -0.90 2.26
CA GLU A 83 12.54 -0.13 1.98
C GLU A 83 13.31 -0.63 0.75
N ASN A 84 13.22 -1.92 0.43
CA ASN A 84 13.93 -2.52 -0.70
C ASN A 84 13.09 -2.52 -1.99
N TRP A 85 11.76 -2.60 -1.87
CA TRP A 85 10.86 -2.68 -3.02
C TRP A 85 9.81 -1.58 -3.04
N GLY A 86 9.00 -1.45 -1.98
CA GLY A 86 7.83 -0.56 -1.96
C GLY A 86 8.17 0.91 -2.22
N ILE A 87 9.22 1.44 -1.59
CA ILE A 87 9.65 2.84 -1.64
C ILE A 87 9.87 3.35 -3.08
N LYS A 88 10.19 2.43 -4.00
CA LYS A 88 10.40 2.73 -5.42
C LYS A 88 9.15 3.29 -6.08
N TYR A 89 7.96 3.07 -5.54
CA TYR A 89 6.72 3.56 -6.16
C TYR A 89 6.04 4.67 -5.35
N TRP A 90 6.57 5.05 -4.19
CA TRP A 90 5.98 6.04 -3.29
C TRP A 90 6.45 7.49 -3.54
N SER A 91 7.16 7.70 -4.64
CA SER A 91 7.59 9.00 -5.16
C SER A 91 7.82 8.91 -6.67
N LYS A 92 8.11 10.03 -7.34
CA LYS A 92 8.43 10.06 -8.78
C LYS A 92 9.84 9.56 -9.09
N THR A 93 10.11 8.32 -8.71
CA THR A 93 11.31 7.59 -9.12
C THR A 93 11.22 7.23 -10.60
N THR A 94 12.32 6.72 -11.15
CA THR A 94 12.32 6.15 -12.50
C THR A 94 11.33 4.98 -12.60
N GLU A 95 11.32 4.08 -11.61
CA GLU A 95 10.43 2.91 -11.60
C GLU A 95 8.94 3.30 -11.62
N PHE A 96 8.56 4.34 -10.87
CA PHE A 96 7.19 4.84 -10.89
C PHE A 96 6.82 5.47 -12.24
N ILE A 97 7.71 6.28 -12.80
CA ILE A 97 7.48 6.94 -14.09
C ILE A 97 7.36 5.91 -15.20
N ASP A 98 8.28 4.95 -15.27
CA ASP A 98 8.27 3.87 -16.26
C ASP A 98 6.97 3.05 -16.16
N TYR A 99 6.51 2.75 -14.94
CA TYR A 99 5.24 2.06 -14.74
C TYR A 99 4.04 2.88 -15.26
N MET A 100 4.01 4.18 -14.95
CA MET A 100 2.96 5.12 -15.37
C MET A 100 2.93 5.35 -16.89
N GLU A 101 4.06 5.25 -17.57
CA GLU A 101 4.12 5.37 -19.04
C GLU A 101 3.66 4.09 -19.75
N GLN A 102 3.76 2.93 -19.08
CA GLN A 102 3.39 1.62 -19.63
C GLN A 102 1.91 1.24 -19.38
N HIS A 103 1.22 1.92 -18.45
CA HIS A 103 -0.15 1.61 -18.00
C HIS A 103 -1.00 2.87 -17.83
#